data_AF-A0A0Q1BVL1-F1
#
_entry.id   AF-A0A0Q1BVL1-F1
#
_cell.length_a   1.000
_cell.length_b   1.000
_cell.length_c   1.000
_cell.angle_alpha   90.00
_cell.angle_beta   90.00
_cell.angle_gamma   90.00
#
_symmetry.space_group_name_H-M   'P 1'
#
loop_
_entity.id
_entity.type
_entity.pdbx_description
1 polymer ?
#
loop_
_entity_poly.entity_id
_entity_poly.type
_entity_poly.pdbx_seq_one_letter_code
_entity_poly.pdbx_strand_id
1 'polypeptide(L)'
;MKKTLATTIVTAAVVLLTATFGFAEYAATGATNFPYFQLGCLIVGGLIIVSLKRKYEKMYVGEVVGAFALYTILMAMFTNPVIEAVKTFVS
;
A
#
# COMPACT_ATOMS: atom_id res chain seq x y z
N MET A 1 25.51 8.33 1.65
CA MET A 1 24.94 7.89 0.35
C MET A 1 24.15 6.58 0.45
N LYS A 2 24.58 5.56 1.22
CA LYS A 2 23.81 4.31 1.41
C LYS A 2 22.39 4.53 2.00
N LYS A 3 22.25 5.47 2.94
CA LYS A 3 20.96 5.84 3.55
C LYS A 3 19.97 6.43 2.56
N THR A 4 20.42 7.39 1.73
CA THR A 4 19.56 8.05 0.74
C THR A 4 19.03 7.05 -0.28
N LEU A 5 19.90 6.16 -0.79
CA LEU A 5 19.50 5.11 -1.73
C LEU A 5 18.45 4.17 -1.11
N ALA A 6 18.65 3.75 0.15
CA ALA A 6 17.69 2.90 0.85
C ALA A 6 16.32 3.58 1.03
N THR A 7 16.29 4.87 1.39
CA THR A 7 15.04 5.62 1.51
C THR A 7 14.36 5.83 0.15
N THR A 8 15.13 6.05 -0.93
CA THR A 8 14.59 6.15 -2.29
C THR A 8 13.94 4.84 -2.73
N ILE A 9 14.58 3.69 -2.47
CA ILE A 9 14.01 2.37 -2.78
C ILE A 9 12.67 2.15 -2.06
N VAL A 10 12.62 2.46 -0.75
CA VAL A 10 11.36 2.36 0.02
C VAL A 10 10.29 3.28 -0.56
N THR A 11 10.66 4.51 -0.91
CA THR A 11 9.70 5.48 -1.50
C THR A 11 9.15 4.97 -2.83
N ALA A 12 10.01 4.44 -3.70
CA ALA A 12 9.59 3.85 -4.96
C ALA A 12 8.64 2.66 -4.74
N ALA A 13 8.95 1.77 -3.79
CA ALA A 13 8.09 0.65 -3.46
C ALA A 13 6.71 1.10 -2.94
N VAL A 14 6.66 2.10 -2.06
CA VAL A 14 5.41 2.69 -1.54
C VAL A 14 4.55 3.24 -2.68
N VAL A 15 5.14 3.98 -3.61
CA VAL A 15 4.44 4.54 -4.77
C VAL A 15 3.91 3.42 -5.66
N LEU A 16 4.72 2.41 -5.98
CA LEU A 16 4.31 1.29 -6.83
C LEU A 16 3.19 0.45 -6.20
N LEU A 17 3.25 0.19 -4.90
CA LEU A 17 2.21 -0.56 -4.19
C LEU A 17 0.90 0.23 -4.12
N THR A 18 0.98 1.53 -3.84
CA THR A 18 -0.20 2.41 -3.83
C THR A 18 -0.81 2.56 -5.22
N ALA A 19 0.01 2.67 -6.26
CA ALA A 19 -0.45 2.70 -7.65
C ALA A 19 -1.11 1.37 -8.05
N THR A 20 -0.51 0.24 -7.69
CA THR A 20 -1.08 -1.10 -7.94
C THR A 20 -2.46 -1.25 -7.30
N PHE A 21 -2.61 -0.82 -6.05
CA PHE A 21 -3.91 -0.76 -5.38
C PHE A 21 -4.92 0.08 -6.20
N GLY A 22 -4.54 1.30 -6.59
CA GLY A 22 -5.42 2.16 -7.37
C GLY A 22 -5.83 1.56 -8.71
N PHE A 23 -4.91 0.96 -9.46
CA PHE A 23 -5.25 0.32 -10.73
C PHE A 23 -6.17 -0.89 -10.54
N ALA A 24 -5.89 -1.75 -9.56
CA ALA A 24 -6.70 -2.94 -9.30
C ALA A 24 -8.13 -2.58 -8.89
N GLU A 25 -8.29 -1.64 -7.95
CA GLU A 25 -9.61 -1.22 -7.46
C GLU A 25 -10.40 -0.46 -8.54
N TYR A 26 -9.74 0.37 -9.35
CA TYR A 26 -10.40 1.03 -10.47
C TYR A 26 -10.89 0.02 -11.52
N ALA A 27 -10.10 -1.00 -11.82
CA ALA A 27 -10.50 -2.07 -12.75
C ALA A 27 -11.68 -2.90 -12.21
N ALA A 28 -11.79 -3.08 -10.89
CA ALA A 28 -12.84 -3.88 -10.27
C ALA A 28 -14.14 -3.10 -10.02
N THR A 29 -14.08 -1.81 -9.68
CA THR A 29 -15.24 -0.99 -9.25
C THR A 29 -15.63 0.13 -10.19
N GLY A 30 -14.72 0.57 -11.07
CA GLY A 30 -14.86 1.81 -11.82
C GLY A 30 -14.77 3.08 -10.95
N ALA A 31 -14.93 4.24 -11.58
CA ALA A 31 -14.73 5.55 -10.93
C ALA A 31 -15.75 5.85 -9.83
N THR A 32 -16.99 5.37 -9.97
CA THR A 32 -18.12 5.72 -9.09
C THR A 32 -17.99 5.12 -7.70
N ASN A 33 -17.42 3.91 -7.59
CA ASN A 33 -17.34 3.15 -6.34
C ASN A 33 -15.90 3.00 -5.85
N PHE A 34 -15.00 3.86 -6.33
CA PHE A 34 -13.58 3.76 -6.02
C PHE A 34 -13.30 4.00 -4.52
N PRO A 35 -12.47 3.17 -3.86
CA PRO A 35 -12.20 3.24 -2.43
C PRO A 35 -11.20 4.36 -2.08
N TYR A 36 -11.63 5.62 -2.17
CA TYR A 36 -10.79 6.80 -1.89
C TYR A 36 -10.26 6.86 -0.46
N PHE A 37 -11.02 6.37 0.51
CA PHE A 37 -10.58 6.35 1.91
C PHE A 37 -9.36 5.44 2.09
N GLN A 38 -9.42 4.21 1.58
CA GLN A 38 -8.33 3.25 1.60
C GLN A 38 -7.12 3.78 0.83
N LEU A 39 -7.32 4.41 -0.34
CA LEU A 39 -6.24 5.09 -1.07
C LEU A 39 -5.58 6.18 -0.21
N GLY A 40 -6.37 7.02 0.45
CA GLY A 40 -5.88 8.05 1.37
C GLY A 40 -5.07 7.46 2.53
N CYS A 41 -5.55 6.35 3.11
CA CYS A 41 -4.84 5.61 4.14
C CYS A 41 -3.48 5.09 3.66
N LEU A 42 -3.38 4.57 2.43
CA LEU A 42 -2.12 4.13 1.83
C LEU A 42 -1.14 5.29 1.61
N ILE A 43 -1.63 6.44 1.15
CA ILE A 43 -0.80 7.64 0.99
C ILE A 43 -0.23 8.09 2.34
N VAL A 44 -1.09 8.23 3.35
CA VAL A 44 -0.66 8.66 4.70
C VAL A 44 0.26 7.63 5.33
N GLY A 45 -0.09 6.34 5.27
CA GLY A 45 0.74 5.24 5.75
C GLY A 45 2.11 5.18 5.06
N GLY A 46 2.14 5.44 3.75
CA GLY A 46 3.36 5.51 2.95
C GLY A 46 4.27 6.66 3.38
N LEU A 47 3.70 7.85 3.62
CA LEU A 47 4.44 8.99 4.14
C LEU A 47 5.02 8.70 5.54
N ILE A 48 4.26 8.03 6.41
CA ILE A 48 4.71 7.64 7.74
C ILE A 48 5.88 6.65 7.64
N ILE A 49 5.74 5.60 6.84
CA ILE A 49 6.76 4.54 6.79
C ILE A 49 8.07 5.01 6.15
N VAL A 50 7.99 5.88 5.13
CA VAL A 50 9.16 6.54 4.54
C VAL A 50 9.82 7.45 5.56
N SER A 51 9.03 8.21 6.34
CA SER A 51 9.55 9.07 7.41
C SER A 51 10.26 8.26 8.49
N LEU A 52 9.72 7.11 8.88
CA LEU A 52 10.35 6.18 9.80
C LEU A 52 11.68 5.65 9.22
N LYS A 53 11.74 5.23 7.96
CA LYS A 53 12.98 4.76 7.34
C LYS A 53 14.05 5.85 7.28
N ARG A 54 13.64 7.10 7.03
CA ARG A 54 14.57 8.25 7.05
C ARG A 54 15.10 8.52 8.45
N LYS A 55 14.27 8.39 9.48
CA LYS A 55 14.63 8.64 10.88
C LYS A 55 15.49 7.51 11.47
N TYR A 56 15.14 6.25 11.21
CA TYR A 56 15.76 5.06 11.80
C TYR A 56 16.62 4.31 10.78
N GLU A 57 17.95 4.49 10.85
CA GLU A 57 18.88 3.86 9.89
C GLU A 57 18.92 2.34 9.96
N LYS A 58 18.77 1.77 11.17
CA LYS A 58 18.87 0.33 11.43
C LYS A 58 17.70 -0.49 10.87
N MET A 59 16.60 0.15 10.46
CA MET A 59 15.43 -0.54 9.92
C MET A 59 15.76 -1.08 8.51
N TYR A 60 15.59 -2.38 8.26
CA TYR A 60 16.00 -2.96 6.97
C TYR A 60 15.00 -2.61 5.87
N VAL A 61 15.51 -2.36 4.65
CA VAL A 61 14.65 -1.98 3.50
C VAL A 61 13.58 -3.03 3.24
N GLY A 62 13.94 -4.31 3.27
CA GLY A 62 13.00 -5.42 3.05
C GLY A 62 11.87 -5.46 4.07
N GLU A 63 12.16 -5.21 5.35
CA GLU A 63 11.14 -5.17 6.41
C GLU A 63 10.16 -4.01 6.19
N VAL A 64 10.68 -2.83 5.82
CA VAL A 64 9.84 -1.65 5.56
C VAL A 64 8.91 -1.88 4.37
N VAL A 65 9.47 -2.37 3.27
CA VAL A 65 8.69 -2.67 2.06
C VAL A 65 7.67 -3.78 2.35
N GLY A 66 8.08 -4.83 3.05
CA GLY A 66 7.20 -5.93 3.45
C GLY A 66 6.05 -5.46 4.34
N ALA A 67 6.34 -4.64 5.35
CA ALA A 67 5.32 -4.07 6.23
C ALA A 67 4.30 -3.21 5.44
N PHE A 68 4.77 -2.38 4.51
CA PHE A 68 3.87 -1.59 3.68
C PHE A 68 3.07 -2.45 2.68
N ALA A 69 3.66 -3.53 2.15
CA ALA A 69 2.94 -4.48 1.30
C ALA A 69 1.81 -5.17 2.06
N LEU A 70 2.08 -5.65 3.29
CA LEU A 70 1.05 -6.23 4.16
C LEU A 70 -0.04 -5.22 4.51
N TYR A 71 0.34 -3.96 4.77
CA TYR A 71 -0.62 -2.88 4.99
C TYR A 71 -1.49 -2.62 3.75
N THR A 72 -0.91 -2.69 2.55
CA THR A 72 -1.65 -2.56 1.28
C THR A 72 -2.67 -3.68 1.11
N ILE A 73 -2.27 -4.92 1.38
CA ILE A 73 -3.18 -6.08 1.37
C ILE A 73 -4.30 -5.89 2.39
N LEU A 74 -3.97 -5.47 3.62
CA LEU A 74 -4.96 -5.21 4.66
C LEU A 74 -5.99 -4.18 4.20
N MET A 75 -5.56 -3.06 3.59
CA MET A 75 -6.48 -2.06 3.05
C MET A 75 -7.35 -2.62 1.94
N ALA A 76 -6.79 -3.44 1.04
CA ALA A 76 -7.53 -4.10 -0.03
C ALA A 76 -8.60 -5.07 0.48
N MET A 77 -8.35 -5.80 1.56
CA MET A 77 -9.32 -6.74 2.15
C MET A 77 -10.61 -6.06 2.64
N PHE A 78 -10.55 -4.76 2.94
CA PHE A 78 -11.71 -3.98 3.38
C PHE A 78 -12.31 -3.12 2.26
N THR A 79 -12.15 -3.54 1.00
CA THR A 79 -12.81 -2.94 -0.16
C THR A 79 -14.00 -3.78 -0.60
N ASN A 80 -14.96 -3.15 -1.29
CA ASN A 80 -16.14 -3.87 -1.78
C ASN A 80 -15.78 -5.03 -2.73
N PRO A 81 -14.88 -4.88 -3.73
CA PRO A 81 -14.51 -5.98 -4.62
C PRO A 81 -14.00 -7.22 -3.90
N VAL A 82 -13.11 -7.03 -2.92
CA VAL A 82 -12.49 -8.16 -2.23
C VAL A 82 -13.51 -8.84 -1.31
N ILE A 83 -14.36 -8.05 -0.63
CA ILE A 83 -15.46 -8.60 0.19
C ILE A 83 -16.44 -9.39 -0.68
N GLU A 84 -16.80 -8.88 -1.85
CA GLU A 84 -17.69 -9.57 -2.80
C GLU A 84 -17.05 -10.86 -3.32
N ALA A 85 -15.79 -10.82 -3.73
CA ALA A 85 -15.05 -12.02 -4.15
C ALA A 85 -15.06 -13.09 -3.05
N VAL A 86 -14.78 -12.71 -1.79
CA VAL A 86 -14.80 -13.64 -0.65
C VAL A 86 -16.20 -14.24 -0.45
N LYS A 87 -17.26 -13.43 -0.56
CA LYS A 87 -18.64 -13.94 -0.47
C LYS A 87 -18.92 -15.00 -1.55
N THR A 88 -18.45 -14.78 -2.77
CA THR A 88 -18.59 -15.74 -3.88
C THR A 88 -17.81 -17.04 -3.63
N PHE A 89 -16.65 -16.99 -2.97
CA PHE A 89 -15.87 -18.20 -2.67
C PHE A 89 -16.44 -19.08 -1.56
N VAL A 90 -17.16 -18.47 -0.61
CA VAL A 90 -17.70 -19.18 0.58
C VAL A 90 -19.14 -19.67 0.37
N SER A 91 -19.87 -19.09 -0.59
CA SER A 91 -21.26 -19.47 -0.91
C SER A 91 -21.31 -20.63 -1.90
#